data_AF-A0A7W0M333-F1
#
_entry.id   AF-A0A7W0M333-F1
#
_cell.length_a   1.000
_cell.length_b   1.000
_cell.length_c   1.000
_cell.angle_alpha   90.00
_cell.angle_beta   90.00
_cell.angle_gamma   90.00
#
_symmetry.space_group_name_H-M   'P 1'
#
loop_
_entity.id
_entity.type
_entity.pdbx_description
1 polymer ?
#
loop_
_entity_poly.entity_id
_entity_poly.type
_entity_poly.pdbx_seq_one_letter_code
_entity_poly.pdbx_strand_id
1 'polypeptide(L)'
;GTFGLNFQITTALMATAEFHKGADGYGLLGSMMAIGSLAGALWAARRGYPRRVVLVLAALSFGAAEVVAGLLPTYWLFAAWLPVVGLSALVLLTSLQTVVQLTVDADMRGRIMALYMMIFMGGTPIGAPIVGWVGEAFGARWTLIGGGAATMLAVVLATLWLIRAEQIDVRSLSVRPAKMAA
;
A
#
# COMPACT_ATOMS: atom_id res chain seq x y z
N GLY A 1 3.94 1.80 -4.83
CA GLY A 1 5.31 2.24 -4.53
C GLY A 1 5.36 3.74 -4.36
N THR A 2 5.02 4.47 -5.42
CA THR A 2 5.28 5.90 -5.59
C THR A 2 4.65 6.86 -4.57
N PHE A 3 3.36 6.70 -4.23
CA PHE A 3 2.64 7.69 -3.41
C PHE A 3 2.34 7.18 -1.99
N GLY A 4 1.55 6.11 -1.83
CA GLY A 4 1.14 5.66 -0.49
C GLY A 4 2.19 4.86 0.30
N LEU A 5 3.25 4.35 -0.32
CA LEU A 5 4.25 3.50 0.38
C LEU A 5 5.50 4.26 0.83
N ASN A 6 5.56 5.58 0.65
CA ASN A 6 6.70 6.38 1.07
C ASN A 6 6.65 6.73 2.57
N PHE A 7 6.33 5.73 3.40
CA PHE A 7 6.03 5.92 4.82
C PHE A 7 7.16 6.57 5.60
N GLN A 8 8.41 6.39 5.18
CA GLN A 8 9.54 7.03 5.85
C GLN A 8 9.46 8.56 5.72
N ILE A 9 9.14 9.08 4.54
CA ILE A 9 9.00 10.51 4.32
C ILE A 9 7.71 11.02 4.97
N THR A 10 6.59 10.32 4.77
CA THR A 10 5.28 10.76 5.25
C THR A 10 5.17 10.75 6.78
N THR A 11 5.68 9.70 7.43
CA THR A 11 5.69 9.58 8.90
C THR A 11 6.68 10.54 9.52
N ALA A 12 7.82 10.79 8.87
CA ALA A 12 8.77 11.82 9.32
C ALA A 12 8.13 13.21 9.23
N LEU A 13 7.51 13.59 8.11
CA LEU A 13 6.81 14.86 7.94
C LEU A 13 5.69 15.05 8.97
N MET A 14 4.88 14.03 9.23
CA MET A 14 3.85 14.11 10.27
C MET A 14 4.45 14.27 11.67
N ALA A 15 5.53 13.56 11.99
CA ALA A 15 6.19 13.69 13.28
C ALA A 15 6.79 15.09 13.48
N THR A 16 7.54 15.59 12.50
CA THR A 16 8.33 16.83 12.64
C THR A 16 7.54 18.09 12.29
N ALA A 17 6.86 18.12 11.14
CA ALA A 17 6.20 19.32 10.63
C ALA A 17 4.80 19.53 11.23
N GLU A 18 4.03 18.46 11.45
CA GLU A 18 2.66 18.58 12.01
C GLU A 18 2.67 18.52 13.54
N PHE A 19 3.25 17.47 14.11
CA PHE A 19 3.20 17.24 15.57
C PHE A 19 4.36 17.84 16.35
N HIS A 20 5.31 18.50 15.68
CA HIS A 20 6.47 19.16 16.30
C HIS A 20 7.25 18.23 17.26
N LYS A 21 7.34 16.94 16.91
CA LYS A 21 8.08 15.91 17.64
C LYS A 21 9.44 15.66 17.02
N GLY A 22 10.42 15.39 17.86
CA GLY A 22 11.78 14.99 17.45
C GLY A 22 11.89 13.50 17.10
N ALA A 23 13.13 13.01 17.05
CA ALA A 23 13.47 11.62 16.70
C ALA A 23 12.77 10.58 17.57
N ASP A 24 12.58 10.87 18.86
CA ASP A 24 11.90 9.96 19.80
C ASP A 24 10.44 9.69 19.40
N GLY A 25 9.74 10.74 18.94
CA GLY A 25 8.36 10.61 18.46
C GLY A 25 8.30 9.79 17.16
N TYR A 26 9.19 10.08 16.22
CA TYR A 26 9.30 9.29 15.00
C TYR A 26 9.61 7.80 15.29
N GLY A 27 10.49 7.50 16.24
CA GLY A 27 10.82 6.15 16.67
C GLY A 27 9.62 5.39 17.24
N LEU A 28 8.78 6.07 18.04
CA LEU A 28 7.54 5.51 18.56
C LEU A 28 6.55 5.19 17.43
N LEU A 29 6.34 6.13 16.49
CA LEU A 29 5.48 5.92 15.33
C LEU A 29 5.96 4.74 14.48
N GLY A 30 7.27 4.67 14.23
CA GLY A 30 7.90 3.55 13.52
C GLY A 30 7.64 2.21 14.22
N SER A 31 7.72 2.18 15.55
CA SER A 31 7.46 0.97 16.34
C SER A 31 5.98 0.56 16.29
N MET A 32 5.05 1.51 16.39
CA MET A 32 3.61 1.24 16.24
C MET A 32 3.28 0.70 14.85
N MET A 33 3.88 1.28 13.81
CA MET A 33 3.74 0.78 12.45
C MET A 33 4.34 -0.62 12.28
N ALA A 34 5.47 -0.90 12.92
CA ALA A 34 6.12 -2.22 12.89
C ALA A 34 5.26 -3.31 13.55
N ILE A 35 4.55 -3.00 14.65
CA ILE A 35 3.61 -3.93 15.29
C ILE A 35 2.50 -4.33 14.31
N GLY A 36 1.88 -3.35 13.65
CA GLY A 36 0.85 -3.60 12.64
C GLY A 36 1.36 -4.39 11.45
N SER A 37 2.57 -4.04 11.00
CA SER A 37 3.28 -4.70 9.92
C SER A 37 3.52 -6.19 10.22
N LEU A 38 4.07 -6.50 11.39
CA LEU A 38 4.30 -7.89 11.84
C LEU A 38 2.99 -8.69 11.88
N ALA A 39 1.90 -8.10 12.40
CA ALA A 39 0.58 -8.74 12.41
C ALA A 39 0.08 -9.01 10.98
N GLY A 40 0.25 -8.04 10.07
CA GLY A 40 -0.08 -8.18 8.64
C GLY A 40 0.72 -9.28 7.95
N ALA A 41 2.03 -9.37 8.21
CA ALA A 41 2.89 -10.42 7.66
C ALA A 41 2.48 -11.81 8.14
N LEU A 42 2.24 -11.99 9.45
CA LEU A 42 1.79 -13.27 10.01
C LEU A 42 0.42 -13.69 9.44
N TRP A 43 -0.49 -12.74 9.29
CA TRP A 43 -1.80 -13.00 8.71
C TRP A 43 -1.71 -13.35 7.22
N ALA A 44 -0.88 -12.63 6.46
CA ALA A 44 -0.64 -12.90 5.05
C ALA A 44 0.03 -14.27 4.84
N ALA A 45 1.02 -14.63 5.67
CA ALA A 45 1.70 -15.92 5.64
C ALA A 45 0.76 -17.10 5.89
N ARG A 46 -0.31 -16.91 6.68
CA ARG A 46 -1.34 -17.92 6.92
C ARG A 46 -2.32 -18.11 5.76
N ARG A 47 -2.36 -17.18 4.78
CA ARG A 47 -3.24 -17.28 3.62
C ARG A 47 -2.49 -17.91 2.43
N GLY A 48 -2.92 -19.09 2.01
CA GLY A 48 -2.26 -19.82 0.91
C GLY A 48 -2.40 -19.19 -0.48
N TYR A 49 -3.54 -18.56 -0.81
CA TYR A 49 -3.77 -17.96 -2.14
C TYR A 49 -4.69 -16.72 -2.05
N PRO A 50 -4.16 -15.50 -2.22
CA PRO A 50 -4.99 -14.30 -2.28
C PRO A 50 -5.79 -14.30 -3.60
N ARG A 51 -7.13 -14.24 -3.50
CA ARG A 51 -8.00 -14.02 -4.66
C ARG A 51 -7.84 -12.59 -5.17
N ARG A 52 -8.13 -12.33 -6.46
CA ARG A 52 -8.09 -10.97 -7.03
C ARG A 52 -8.97 -9.98 -6.25
N VAL A 53 -10.14 -10.40 -5.74
CA VAL A 53 -10.97 -9.58 -4.81
C VAL A 53 -10.21 -9.17 -3.55
N VAL A 54 -9.42 -10.08 -2.96
CA VAL A 54 -8.67 -9.78 -1.73
C VAL A 54 -7.65 -8.68 -1.98
N LEU A 55 -7.04 -8.65 -3.17
CA LEU A 55 -6.08 -7.61 -3.55
C LEU A 55 -6.76 -6.25 -3.70
N VAL A 56 -7.92 -6.19 -4.36
CA VAL A 56 -8.70 -4.94 -4.48
C VAL A 56 -9.14 -4.44 -3.11
N LEU A 57 -9.69 -5.33 -2.26
CA LEU A 57 -10.11 -4.98 -0.91
C LEU A 57 -8.93 -4.54 -0.03
N ALA A 58 -7.78 -5.20 -0.13
CA ALA A 58 -6.57 -4.81 0.60
C ALA A 58 -6.05 -3.43 0.17
N ALA A 59 -6.12 -3.13 -1.13
CA ALA A 59 -5.66 -1.85 -1.65
C ALA A 59 -6.61 -0.70 -1.26
N LEU A 60 -7.91 -0.95 -1.29
CA LEU A 60 -8.92 0.01 -0.82
C LEU A 60 -8.85 0.22 0.70
N SER A 61 -8.68 -0.84 1.48
CA SER A 61 -8.55 -0.72 2.93
C SER A 61 -7.27 0.02 3.33
N PHE A 62 -6.18 -0.22 2.61
CA PHE A 62 -4.93 0.51 2.79
C PHE A 62 -5.09 2.01 2.48
N GLY A 63 -5.64 2.36 1.31
CA GLY A 63 -5.86 3.76 0.95
C GLY A 63 -6.82 4.48 1.91
N ALA A 64 -7.87 3.80 2.38
CA ALA A 64 -8.78 4.33 3.38
C ALA A 64 -8.07 4.54 4.75
N ALA A 65 -7.24 3.58 5.18
CA ALA A 65 -6.47 3.71 6.42
C ALA A 65 -5.50 4.89 6.37
N GLU A 66 -4.88 5.14 5.21
CA GLU A 66 -3.97 6.28 4.98
C GLU A 66 -4.72 7.62 5.03
N VAL A 67 -5.89 7.73 4.38
CA VAL A 67 -6.74 8.93 4.45
C VAL A 67 -7.18 9.21 5.89
N VAL A 68 -7.64 8.18 6.62
CA VAL A 68 -8.02 8.32 8.03
C VAL A 68 -6.82 8.81 8.84
N ALA A 69 -5.63 8.27 8.61
CA ALA A 69 -4.41 8.69 9.30
C ALA A 69 -4.12 10.20 9.10
N GLY A 70 -4.29 10.72 7.88
CA GLY A 70 -4.10 12.15 7.59
C GLY A 70 -5.16 13.08 8.21
N LEU A 71 -6.36 12.55 8.48
CA LEU A 71 -7.45 13.31 9.12
C LEU A 71 -7.32 13.36 10.65
N LEU A 72 -6.49 12.51 11.27
CA LEU A 72 -6.40 12.46 12.74
C LEU A 72 -5.77 13.74 13.32
N PRO A 73 -6.41 14.40 14.30
CA PRO A 73 -5.97 15.70 14.81
C PRO A 73 -4.77 15.61 15.76
N THR A 74 -4.58 14.47 16.43
CA THR A 74 -3.65 14.34 17.57
C THR A 74 -2.61 13.24 17.33
N TYR A 75 -1.38 13.49 17.77
CA TYR A 75 -0.25 12.56 17.71
C TYR A 75 -0.59 11.15 18.25
N TRP A 76 -1.25 11.06 19.41
CA TRP A 76 -1.57 9.77 20.02
C TRP A 76 -2.62 8.97 19.23
N LEU A 77 -3.59 9.66 18.63
CA LEU A 77 -4.56 9.01 17.74
C LEU A 77 -3.86 8.50 16.50
N PHE A 78 -2.98 9.31 15.91
CA PHE A 78 -2.16 8.92 14.78
C PHE A 78 -1.29 7.69 15.09
N ALA A 79 -0.60 7.72 16.25
CA ALA A 79 0.22 6.61 16.74
C ALA A 79 -0.60 5.33 16.96
N ALA A 80 -1.79 5.43 17.54
CA ALA A 80 -2.69 4.30 17.76
C ALA A 80 -3.28 3.73 16.45
N TRP A 81 -3.36 4.55 15.40
CA TRP A 81 -3.88 4.16 14.09
C TRP A 81 -2.83 3.56 13.14
N LEU A 82 -1.55 3.92 13.32
CA LEU A 82 -0.44 3.38 12.52
C LEU A 82 -0.35 1.84 12.45
N PRO A 83 -0.69 1.06 13.49
CA PRO A 83 -0.76 -0.39 13.36
C PRO A 83 -1.75 -0.85 12.28
N VAL A 84 -2.89 -0.15 12.11
CA VAL A 84 -3.88 -0.47 11.07
C VAL A 84 -3.34 -0.16 9.68
N VAL A 85 -2.62 0.96 9.55
CA VAL A 85 -1.94 1.35 8.30
C VAL A 85 -0.86 0.32 7.94
N GLY A 86 0.00 -0.05 8.91
CA GLY A 86 1.07 -1.04 8.69
C GLY A 86 0.54 -2.42 8.32
N LEU A 87 -0.55 -2.88 8.97
CA LEU A 87 -1.18 -4.15 8.65
C LEU A 87 -1.73 -4.16 7.23
N SER A 88 -2.53 -3.14 6.86
CA SER A 88 -3.14 -3.05 5.53
C SER A 88 -2.10 -2.91 4.42
N ALA A 89 -1.03 -2.13 4.66
CA ALA A 89 0.10 -1.97 3.74
C ALA A 89 0.79 -3.31 3.46
N LEU A 90 1.10 -4.09 4.50
CA LEU A 90 1.79 -5.37 4.31
C LEU A 90 0.90 -6.42 3.65
N VAL A 91 -0.38 -6.47 4.03
CA VAL A 91 -1.34 -7.34 3.35
C VAL A 91 -1.41 -7.02 1.86
N LEU A 92 -1.45 -5.74 1.48
CA LEU A 92 -1.44 -5.30 0.09
C LEU A 92 -0.14 -5.71 -0.62
N LEU A 93 1.01 -5.40 -0.02
CA LEU A 93 2.33 -5.69 -0.60
C LEU A 93 2.55 -7.18 -0.84
N THR A 94 2.26 -8.01 0.16
CA THR A 94 2.39 -9.46 0.03
C THR A 94 1.41 -9.99 -1.01
N SER A 95 0.16 -9.50 -1.03
CA SER A 95 -0.83 -9.93 -2.04
C SER A 95 -0.40 -9.57 -3.46
N LEU A 96 0.16 -8.38 -3.68
CA LEU A 96 0.70 -7.94 -4.97
C LEU A 96 1.83 -8.86 -5.42
N GLN A 97 2.81 -9.11 -4.55
CA GLN A 97 3.93 -10.00 -4.86
C GLN A 97 3.45 -11.41 -5.20
N THR A 98 2.52 -11.97 -4.42
CA THR A 98 1.96 -13.30 -4.69
C THR A 98 1.20 -13.35 -6.01
N VAL A 99 0.37 -12.35 -6.33
CA VAL A 99 -0.37 -12.31 -7.60
C VAL A 99 0.58 -12.24 -8.79
N VAL A 100 1.61 -11.39 -8.74
CA VAL A 100 2.61 -11.31 -9.81
C VAL A 100 3.38 -12.63 -9.92
N GLN A 101 3.75 -13.27 -8.81
CA GLN A 101 4.46 -14.56 -8.83
C GLN A 101 3.63 -15.71 -9.41
N LEU A 102 2.32 -15.71 -9.17
CA LEU A 102 1.40 -16.78 -9.61
C LEU A 102 0.87 -16.58 -11.03
N THR A 103 0.88 -15.35 -11.56
CA THR A 103 0.39 -15.05 -12.92
C THR A 103 1.48 -15.21 -13.98
N VAL A 104 2.73 -15.43 -13.54
CA VAL A 104 3.90 -15.48 -14.43
C VAL A 104 4.43 -16.91 -14.56
N ASP A 105 4.65 -17.32 -15.81
CA ASP A 105 5.28 -18.58 -16.16
C ASP A 105 6.68 -18.72 -15.55
N ALA A 106 7.05 -19.95 -15.18
CA ALA A 106 8.29 -20.24 -14.44
C ALA A 106 9.54 -19.69 -15.14
N ASP A 107 9.61 -19.82 -16.47
CA ASP A 107 10.77 -19.41 -17.28
C ASP A 107 10.94 -17.89 -17.37
N MET A 108 9.85 -17.13 -17.20
CA MET A 108 9.85 -15.67 -17.29
C MET A 108 9.81 -14.98 -15.93
N ARG A 109 9.69 -15.74 -14.83
CA ARG A 109 9.54 -15.21 -13.48
C ARG A 109 10.67 -14.27 -13.08
N GLY A 110 11.92 -14.62 -13.38
CA GLY A 110 13.07 -13.76 -13.08
C GLY A 110 13.01 -12.42 -13.81
N ARG A 111 12.62 -12.42 -15.09
CA ARG A 111 12.51 -11.21 -15.92
C ARG A 111 11.37 -10.30 -15.45
N ILE A 112 10.21 -10.88 -15.15
CA ILE A 112 9.05 -10.10 -14.70
C ILE A 112 9.27 -9.56 -13.29
N MET A 113 9.93 -10.32 -12.40
CA MET A 113 10.31 -9.79 -11.08
C MET A 113 11.32 -8.65 -11.18
N ALA A 114 12.27 -8.72 -12.12
CA ALA A 114 13.20 -7.61 -12.36
C ALA A 114 12.48 -6.35 -12.84
N LEU A 115 11.54 -6.47 -13.80
CA LEU A 115 10.69 -5.35 -14.24
C LEU A 115 9.81 -4.82 -13.10
N TYR A 116 9.21 -5.72 -12.30
CA TYR A 116 8.41 -5.35 -11.14
C TYR A 116 9.23 -4.54 -10.12
N MET A 117 10.44 -4.99 -9.77
CA MET A 117 11.35 -4.26 -8.89
C MET A 117 11.79 -2.92 -9.50
N MET A 118 12.06 -2.87 -10.81
CA MET A 118 12.43 -1.64 -11.51
C MET A 118 11.31 -0.60 -11.44
N ILE A 119 10.06 -0.99 -11.67
CA ILE A 119 8.90 -0.09 -11.56
C ILE A 119 8.67 0.31 -10.11
N PHE A 120 8.76 -0.64 -9.18
CA PHE A 120 8.47 -0.40 -7.76
C PHE A 120 9.51 0.53 -7.12
N MET A 121 10.79 0.28 -7.36
CA MET A 121 11.89 1.11 -6.86
C MET A 121 12.08 2.38 -7.69
N GLY A 122 11.87 2.34 -9.01
CA GLY A 122 12.01 3.50 -9.89
C GLY A 122 10.88 4.53 -9.74
N GLY A 123 9.70 4.11 -9.28
CA GLY A 123 8.62 5.03 -8.93
C GLY A 123 8.94 5.86 -7.68
N THR A 124 9.57 5.28 -6.66
CA THR A 124 9.87 5.95 -5.38
C THR A 124 10.67 7.26 -5.50
N PRO A 125 11.79 7.36 -6.24
CA PRO A 125 12.54 8.61 -6.39
C PRO A 125 11.78 9.68 -7.17
N ILE A 126 10.78 9.30 -7.98
CA ILE A 126 9.89 10.25 -8.67
C ILE A 126 8.79 10.72 -7.72
N GLY A 127 8.24 9.80 -6.91
CA GLY A 127 7.19 10.10 -5.95
C GLY A 127 7.66 10.92 -4.76
N ALA A 128 8.89 10.68 -4.27
CA ALA A 128 9.43 11.34 -3.09
C ALA A 128 9.47 12.88 -3.20
N PRO A 129 9.97 13.50 -4.30
CA PRO A 129 9.89 14.94 -4.49
C PRO A 129 8.46 15.48 -4.57
N ILE A 130 7.55 14.75 -5.22
CA ILE A 130 6.15 15.18 -5.34
C ILE A 130 5.48 15.17 -3.96
N VAL A 131 5.67 14.10 -3.19
CA VAL A 131 5.15 13.97 -1.83
C VAL A 131 5.77 15.02 -0.90
N GLY A 132 7.08 15.28 -1.02
CA GLY A 132 7.77 16.33 -0.29
C GLY A 132 7.21 17.72 -0.61
N TRP A 133 7.07 18.07 -1.90
CA TRP A 133 6.49 19.34 -2.33
C TRP A 133 5.05 19.51 -1.86
N VAL A 134 4.22 18.45 -1.92
CA VAL A 134 2.86 18.49 -1.37
C VAL A 134 2.88 18.71 0.14
N GLY A 135 3.83 18.08 0.85
CA GLY A 135 4.01 18.25 2.28
C GLY A 135 4.42 19.67 2.68
N GLU A 136 5.29 20.31 1.89
CA GLU A 136 5.71 21.69 2.10
C GLU A 136 4.62 22.71 1.72
N ALA A 137 3.93 22.50 0.59
CA ALA A 137 2.98 23.48 0.05
C ALA A 137 1.59 23.40 0.70
N PHE A 138 1.11 22.17 1.01
CA PHE A 138 -0.24 21.94 1.52
C PHE A 138 -0.25 21.44 2.97
N GLY A 139 0.89 20.98 3.49
CA GLY A 139 1.04 20.44 4.84
C GLY A 139 1.14 18.92 4.87
N ALA A 140 1.72 18.38 5.95
CA ALA A 140 2.01 16.95 6.07
C ALA A 140 0.75 16.07 5.98
N ARG A 141 -0.40 16.54 6.47
CA ARG A 141 -1.67 15.80 6.38
C ARG A 141 -2.08 15.45 4.95
N TRP A 142 -1.87 16.38 4.02
CA TRP A 142 -2.27 16.21 2.62
C TRP A 142 -1.41 15.21 1.88
N THR A 143 -0.20 14.92 2.38
CA THR A 143 0.64 13.86 1.83
C THR A 143 0.00 12.47 2.02
N LEU A 144 -0.58 12.21 3.19
CA LEU A 144 -1.32 10.98 3.50
C LEU A 144 -2.68 10.93 2.78
N ILE A 145 -3.45 12.02 2.85
CA ILE A 145 -4.77 12.07 2.23
C ILE A 145 -4.64 11.93 0.70
N GLY A 146 -3.71 12.66 0.09
CA GLY A 146 -3.42 12.59 -1.33
C GLY A 146 -2.86 11.23 -1.75
N GLY A 147 -1.93 10.67 -0.97
CA GLY A 147 -1.38 9.34 -1.21
C GLY A 147 -2.43 8.23 -1.16
N GLY A 148 -3.28 8.26 -0.13
CA GLY A 148 -4.37 7.31 0.05
C GLY A 148 -5.44 7.44 -1.02
N ALA A 149 -5.85 8.68 -1.35
CA ALA A 149 -6.81 8.95 -2.41
C ALA A 149 -6.29 8.52 -3.79
N ALA A 150 -5.04 8.84 -4.12
CA ALA A 150 -4.41 8.42 -5.37
C ALA A 150 -4.32 6.89 -5.47
N THR A 151 -4.03 6.21 -4.35
CA THR A 151 -4.00 4.75 -4.29
C THR A 151 -5.38 4.15 -4.54
N MET A 152 -6.43 4.67 -3.89
CA MET A 152 -7.81 4.23 -4.12
C MET A 152 -8.24 4.47 -5.58
N LEU A 153 -7.95 5.66 -6.13
CA LEU A 153 -8.26 5.99 -7.52
C LEU A 153 -7.56 5.04 -8.49
N ALA A 154 -6.26 4.79 -8.31
CA ALA A 154 -5.50 3.88 -9.15
C ALA A 154 -6.10 2.45 -9.15
N VAL A 155 -6.50 1.96 -7.97
CA VAL A 155 -7.12 0.64 -7.82
C VAL A 155 -8.48 0.58 -8.49
N VAL A 156 -9.32 1.61 -8.30
CA VAL A 156 -10.64 1.69 -8.94
C VAL A 156 -10.50 1.74 -10.45
N LEU A 157 -9.62 2.59 -10.98
CA LEU A 157 -9.37 2.70 -12.42
C LEU A 157 -8.82 1.40 -13.01
N ALA A 158 -7.86 0.75 -12.34
CA ALA A 158 -7.33 -0.54 -12.77
C ALA A 158 -8.42 -1.63 -12.75
N THR A 159 -9.26 -1.66 -11.72
CA THR A 159 -10.37 -2.62 -11.61
C THR A 159 -11.41 -2.39 -12.71
N LEU A 160 -11.80 -1.14 -12.94
CA LEU A 160 -12.74 -0.77 -14.01
C LEU A 160 -12.17 -1.10 -15.39
N TRP A 161 -10.88 -0.82 -15.62
CA TRP A 161 -10.21 -1.15 -16.88
C TRP A 161 -10.17 -2.66 -17.11
N LEU A 162 -9.83 -3.46 -16.09
CA LEU A 162 -9.82 -4.93 -16.20
C LEU A 162 -11.22 -5.50 -16.48
N ILE A 163 -12.26 -4.97 -15.82
CA ILE A 163 -13.65 -5.37 -16.09
C ILE A 163 -14.03 -5.03 -17.54
N ARG A 164 -13.58 -3.88 -18.05
CA ARG A 164 -13.93 -3.38 -19.39
C ARG A 164 -13.11 -4.03 -20.52
N ALA A 165 -11.84 -4.34 -20.28
CA ALA A 165 -10.90 -4.85 -21.27
C ALA A 165 -10.94 -6.38 -21.41
N GLU A 166 -11.20 -7.13 -20.33
CA GLU A 166 -11.11 -8.60 -20.35
C GLU A 166 -12.46 -9.34 -20.26
N GLN A 167 -13.62 -8.66 -20.25
CA GLN A 167 -14.95 -9.28 -19.99
C GLN A 167 -14.95 -10.23 -18.77
N ILE A 168 -14.13 -9.91 -17.76
CA ILE A 168 -14.03 -10.70 -16.54
C ILE A 168 -15.28 -10.42 -15.71
N ASP A 169 -16.20 -11.38 -15.72
CA ASP A 169 -17.42 -11.38 -14.89
C ASP A 169 -17.02 -11.17 -13.42
N VAL A 170 -17.71 -10.30 -12.69
CA VAL A 170 -17.39 -9.95 -11.29
C VAL A 170 -17.34 -11.20 -10.40
N ARG A 171 -18.06 -12.27 -10.79
CA ARG A 171 -17.98 -13.60 -10.18
C ARG A 171 -16.59 -14.24 -10.29
N SER A 172 -15.86 -14.06 -11.38
CA SER A 172 -14.53 -14.66 -11.60
C SER A 172 -13.44 -14.08 -10.70
N LEU A 173 -13.60 -12.87 -10.16
CA LEU A 173 -12.71 -12.32 -9.13
C LEU A 173 -12.78 -13.14 -7.81
N SER A 174 -13.90 -13.85 -7.59
CA SER A 174 -14.12 -14.75 -6.45
C SER A 174 -13.65 -16.19 -6.70
N VAL A 175 -13.35 -16.55 -7.95
CA VAL A 175 -12.98 -17.91 -8.33
C VAL A 175 -11.49 -18.10 -8.09
N ARG A 176 -11.11 -19.18 -7.40
CA ARG A 176 -9.71 -19.62 -7.29
C ARG A 176 -9.11 -19.63 -8.71
N PRO A 177 -7.87 -19.17 -8.94
CA PRO A 177 -7.22 -19.49 -10.21
C PRO A 177 -7.30 -21.01 -10.35
N ALA A 178 -8.09 -21.47 -11.32
CA ALA A 178 -8.15 -22.87 -11.64
C ALA A 178 -6.70 -23.27 -11.94
N LYS A 179 -6.25 -24.39 -11.37
CA LYS A 179 -5.04 -25.04 -11.85
C LYS A 179 -5.23 -25.20 -13.35
N MET A 180 -4.62 -24.33 -14.15
CA MET A 180 -4.37 -24.63 -15.55
C MET A 180 -3.28 -25.70 -15.49
N ALA A 181 -3.75 -26.94 -15.39
CA ALA A 181 -2.96 -28.11 -15.63
C ALA A 181 -2.72 -28.17 -17.13
N ALA A 182 -1.46 -28.01 -17.53
CA ALA A 182 -0.78 -28.75 -18.59
C ALA A 182 0.70 -28.38 -18.52
#